data_AF-A0A934WRU1-F1
#
_entry.id   AF-A0A934WRU1-F1
#
_cell.length_a   1.000
_cell.length_b   1.000
_cell.length_c   1.000
_cell.angle_alpha   90.00
_cell.angle_beta   90.00
_cell.angle_gamma   90.00
#
_symmetry.space_group_name_H-M   'P 1'
#
loop_
_entity.id
_entity.type
_entity.pdbx_description
1 polymer ?
#
loop_
_entity_poly.entity_id
_entity_poly.type
_entity_poly.pdbx_seq_one_letter_code
_entity_poly.pdbx_strand_id
1 'polypeptide(L)'
;MKKLLSLMLVALLAISAFCIPAYAYTGHVNEGDTLQFNGATSNNIFGDLLNWTGVVLGNANNIIDVEGTLAVGGNFDSDRGLSVNGGPNGAGSASTEDVTFLVNGNANIAGYGNVWGQTVIGKADGNTYKLSNVTPSATTNGQYTVANAAQYFADAKNTAYAAKTAVEALPVNGVCDAAYGTYTFVGNPDENVLVYNVDDAVINSYLFDFTITEGQTIVVNLTAADAITLKYGAYRINGSMDPDYLRDYSRNIIINVVNATKLEMTSTELIGTLLAPDTDLTGSNANVCGTSILNGLTGLNGFELHTGYNKSFIPAVPASQPTPAADPTEAPAEDPIEGLSIRIDVPLKMAVAFADGSVYYGGEMKEVVVGKEYAFRMCAVNWDNGLYDGNGNGIAGTVVYRMVVVHQNEFNELAKAAKEDPDRYTVKGIDIIDNVEKKIIINIDAKDTHLETDVNNFFMAYRFHFANGDYNKKTGIDQVINKPLESLSVNLPLGSTITCKAYNGDELIDTTDVFIANNSGEGVYEDEFLTSVNDFTWNH
;
A
#
# COMPACT_ATOMS: atom_id res chain seq x y z
N MET A 1 -21.81 -3.39 7.99
CA MET A 1 -21.06 -4.66 7.85
C MET A 1 -19.78 -4.51 7.04
N LYS A 2 -19.77 -4.00 5.79
CA LYS A 2 -18.53 -3.82 5.00
C LYS A 2 -17.48 -2.86 5.58
N LYS A 3 -17.90 -1.74 6.20
CA LYS A 3 -17.00 -0.80 6.93
C LYS A 3 -16.40 -1.38 8.23
N LEU A 4 -17.13 -2.29 8.91
CA LEU A 4 -16.63 -2.97 10.11
C LEU A 4 -15.54 -3.99 9.75
N LEU A 5 -15.68 -4.67 8.60
CA LEU A 5 -14.67 -5.58 8.07
C LEU A 5 -13.38 -4.86 7.67
N SER A 6 -13.46 -3.69 7.05
CA SER A 6 -12.29 -2.90 6.62
C SER A 6 -11.52 -2.28 7.79
N LEU A 7 -12.21 -1.79 8.83
CA LEU A 7 -11.57 -1.31 10.06
C LEU A 7 -10.93 -2.46 10.87
N MET A 8 -11.57 -3.64 10.92
CA MET A 8 -10.96 -4.84 11.49
C MET A 8 -9.74 -5.29 10.69
N LEU A 9 -9.72 -5.13 9.36
CA LEU A 9 -8.61 -5.57 8.52
C LEU A 9 -7.37 -4.67 8.65
N VAL A 10 -7.57 -3.36 8.70
CA VAL A 10 -6.49 -2.37 8.97
C VAL A 10 -5.97 -2.52 10.40
N ALA A 11 -6.86 -2.77 11.37
CA ALA A 11 -6.45 -3.15 12.72
C ALA A 11 -5.74 -4.51 12.77
N LEU A 12 -6.10 -5.50 11.93
CA LEU A 12 -5.41 -6.80 11.88
C LEU A 12 -3.99 -6.71 11.31
N LEU A 13 -3.74 -5.78 10.38
CA LEU A 13 -2.41 -5.51 9.80
C LEU A 13 -1.56 -4.54 10.65
N ALA A 14 -2.20 -3.74 11.51
CA ALA A 14 -1.53 -2.82 12.45
C ALA A 14 -1.34 -3.42 13.86
N ILE A 15 -2.18 -4.37 14.28
CA ILE A 15 -2.13 -5.10 15.57
C ILE A 15 -1.44 -6.46 15.41
N SER A 16 -1.10 -6.89 14.18
CA SER A 16 -0.28 -8.07 14.01
C SER A 16 1.07 -7.83 14.67
N ALA A 17 1.18 -8.31 15.90
CA ALA A 17 2.40 -8.88 16.40
C ALA A 17 2.81 -9.93 15.36
N PHE A 18 3.57 -9.48 14.37
CA PHE A 18 4.36 -10.30 13.49
C PHE A 18 5.36 -11.00 14.42
N CYS A 19 4.91 -12.08 15.06
CA CYS A 19 5.75 -12.90 15.90
C CYS A 19 6.96 -13.32 15.05
N ILE A 20 8.11 -13.34 15.73
CA ILE A 20 9.39 -13.93 15.33
C ILE A 20 9.13 -15.10 14.36
N PRO A 21 10.03 -15.46 13.41
CA PRO A 21 10.01 -16.84 12.93
C PRO A 21 10.47 -17.68 14.13
N ALA A 22 9.57 -17.87 15.08
CA ALA A 22 9.64 -18.82 16.15
C ALA A 22 8.87 -19.98 15.56
N TYR A 23 9.62 -20.87 14.92
CA TYR A 23 9.25 -22.22 14.52
C TYR A 23 7.73 -22.44 14.41
N ALA A 24 7.21 -22.52 13.18
CA ALA A 24 5.78 -22.77 12.95
C ALA A 24 5.26 -24.02 13.67
N TYR A 25 6.16 -24.93 14.03
CA TYR A 25 5.89 -26.01 14.94
C TYR A 25 6.97 -26.07 16.03
N THR A 26 6.63 -25.59 17.23
CA THR A 26 7.49 -25.70 18.41
C THR A 26 7.32 -27.08 19.06
N GLY A 27 8.43 -27.78 19.25
CA GLY A 27 8.46 -29.11 19.87
C GLY A 27 8.46 -30.30 18.91
N HIS A 28 8.88 -31.45 19.44
CA HIS A 28 9.16 -32.66 18.67
C HIS A 28 7.92 -33.25 18.00
N VAL A 29 7.99 -33.46 16.69
CA VAL A 29 7.02 -34.27 15.94
C VAL A 29 7.45 -35.74 16.00
N ASN A 30 6.53 -36.63 16.36
CA ASN A 30 6.75 -38.08 16.34
C ASN A 30 6.28 -38.69 15.02
N GLU A 31 6.78 -39.89 14.73
CA GLU A 31 6.36 -40.63 13.55
C GLU A 31 4.85 -40.90 13.56
N GLY A 32 4.18 -40.53 12.47
CA GLY A 32 2.74 -40.74 12.27
C GLY A 32 1.85 -39.65 12.88
N ASP A 33 2.41 -38.66 13.57
CA ASP A 33 1.66 -37.50 14.06
C ASP A 33 0.94 -36.75 12.92
N THR A 34 -0.13 -36.04 13.25
CA THR A 34 -0.83 -35.17 12.30
C THR A 34 -0.51 -33.73 12.61
N LEU A 35 0.15 -33.05 11.67
CA LEU A 35 0.49 -31.65 11.82
C LEU A 35 -0.78 -30.81 11.68
N GLN A 36 -0.97 -29.88 12.61
CA GLN A 36 -2.07 -28.93 12.59
C GLN A 36 -1.55 -27.56 12.20
N PHE A 37 -2.25 -26.89 11.28
CA PHE A 37 -1.97 -25.51 10.92
C PHE A 37 -2.72 -24.58 11.86
N ASN A 38 -2.02 -23.67 12.53
CA ASN A 38 -2.67 -22.60 13.27
C ASN A 38 -3.16 -21.55 12.25
N GLY A 39 -4.46 -21.59 12.02
CA GLY A 39 -5.18 -20.69 11.13
C GLY A 39 -5.01 -19.21 11.46
N ALA A 40 -5.49 -18.36 10.54
CA ALA A 40 -5.64 -16.95 10.81
C ALA A 40 -6.45 -16.70 12.10
N THR A 41 -6.04 -15.70 12.88
CA THR A 41 -6.71 -15.27 14.11
C THR A 41 -7.20 -13.83 13.96
N SER A 42 -7.90 -13.31 14.98
CA SER A 42 -8.30 -11.90 15.02
C SER A 42 -7.13 -10.92 15.07
N ASN A 43 -5.89 -11.38 15.25
CA ASN A 43 -4.71 -10.54 15.35
C ASN A 43 -3.61 -10.92 14.33
N ASN A 44 -3.85 -11.92 13.48
CA ASN A 44 -2.87 -12.40 12.49
C ASN A 44 -3.61 -13.05 11.31
N ILE A 45 -3.63 -12.39 10.15
CA ILE A 45 -4.28 -12.93 8.93
C ILE A 45 -3.49 -14.07 8.27
N PHE A 46 -2.21 -14.25 8.62
CA PHE A 46 -1.32 -15.20 7.98
C PHE A 46 -1.19 -16.52 8.75
N GLY A 47 -1.65 -16.59 10.00
CA GLY A 47 -1.50 -17.78 10.84
C GLY A 47 -0.03 -18.22 10.93
N ASP A 48 0.22 -19.53 10.79
CA ASP A 48 1.57 -20.10 10.81
C ASP A 48 2.46 -19.71 9.61
N LEU A 49 1.93 -19.09 8.55
CA LEU A 49 2.72 -18.75 7.36
C LEU A 49 3.92 -17.84 7.70
N LEU A 50 3.75 -16.91 8.65
CA LEU A 50 4.81 -15.98 9.09
C LEU A 50 5.84 -16.60 10.04
N ASN A 51 5.60 -17.83 10.50
CA ASN A 51 6.55 -18.56 11.34
C ASN A 51 7.58 -19.33 10.49
N TRP A 52 7.45 -19.24 9.16
CA TRP A 52 8.40 -19.76 8.18
C TRP A 52 9.17 -18.63 7.49
N THR A 53 10.44 -18.88 7.17
CA THR A 53 11.19 -18.04 6.23
C THR A 53 10.72 -18.30 4.79
N GLY A 54 10.44 -19.55 4.44
CA GLY A 54 9.83 -19.92 3.17
C GLY A 54 8.69 -20.92 3.33
N VAL A 55 7.56 -20.63 2.70
CA VAL A 55 6.44 -21.54 2.47
C VAL A 55 6.20 -21.65 0.97
N VAL A 56 6.46 -22.83 0.41
CA VAL A 56 6.22 -23.15 -1.00
C VAL A 56 5.07 -24.14 -1.06
N LEU A 57 3.92 -23.74 -1.59
CA LEU A 57 2.71 -24.57 -1.60
C LEU A 57 2.81 -25.77 -2.55
N GLY A 58 3.63 -25.64 -3.59
CA GLY A 58 3.98 -26.67 -4.58
C GLY A 58 5.43 -27.13 -4.44
N ASN A 59 6.15 -27.22 -5.55
CA ASN A 59 7.51 -27.77 -5.58
C ASN A 59 8.59 -26.69 -5.40
N ALA A 60 9.69 -27.07 -4.78
CA ALA A 60 10.85 -26.20 -4.56
C ALA A 60 12.14 -26.87 -5.09
N ASN A 61 12.99 -26.12 -5.79
CA ASN A 61 14.16 -26.66 -6.47
C ASN A 61 15.42 -25.80 -6.26
N ASN A 62 16.57 -26.44 -6.09
CA ASN A 62 17.91 -25.85 -6.13
C ASN A 62 18.18 -24.66 -5.18
N ILE A 63 17.44 -24.59 -4.08
CA ILE A 63 17.71 -23.65 -2.98
C ILE A 63 18.80 -24.26 -2.11
N ILE A 64 19.92 -23.56 -1.96
CA ILE A 64 21.05 -24.07 -1.17
C ILE A 64 21.03 -23.48 0.22
N ASP A 65 20.80 -22.18 0.36
CA ASP A 65 20.98 -21.51 1.65
C ASP A 65 19.68 -20.86 2.12
N VAL A 66 19.23 -21.33 3.27
CA VAL A 66 18.06 -20.83 3.99
C VAL A 66 18.53 -20.52 5.41
N GLU A 67 18.73 -19.25 5.72
CA GLU A 67 19.15 -18.79 7.06
C GLU A 67 18.01 -18.84 8.10
N GLY A 68 16.98 -19.67 7.86
CA GLY A 68 15.81 -19.87 8.72
C GLY A 68 15.06 -21.15 8.37
N THR A 69 13.73 -21.14 8.42
CA THR A 69 12.91 -22.35 8.27
C THR A 69 12.25 -22.44 6.89
N LEU A 70 12.07 -23.66 6.37
CA LEU A 70 11.49 -23.92 5.06
C LEU A 70 10.41 -25.01 5.09
N ALA A 71 9.22 -24.70 4.56
CA ALA A 71 8.12 -25.63 4.34
C ALA A 71 7.79 -25.75 2.84
N VAL A 72 7.63 -26.98 2.35
CA VAL A 72 7.35 -27.31 0.95
C VAL A 72 6.19 -28.29 0.85
N GLY A 73 5.10 -27.89 0.20
CA GLY A 73 3.87 -28.69 0.09
C GLY A 73 3.95 -29.81 -0.94
N GLY A 74 4.86 -29.67 -1.91
CA GLY A 74 5.21 -30.67 -2.92
C GLY A 74 6.57 -31.31 -2.65
N ASN A 75 7.32 -31.55 -3.73
CA ASN A 75 8.67 -32.11 -3.68
C ASN A 75 9.71 -31.00 -3.49
N PHE A 76 10.81 -31.36 -2.84
CA PHE A 76 12.03 -30.58 -2.76
C PHE A 76 13.18 -31.33 -3.45
N ASP A 77 13.84 -30.69 -4.41
CA ASP A 77 14.98 -31.26 -5.11
C ASP A 77 16.15 -30.27 -5.15
N SER A 78 17.35 -30.70 -4.73
CA SER A 78 18.56 -29.88 -4.86
C SER A 78 19.79 -30.72 -5.16
N ASP A 79 20.30 -30.60 -6.38
CA ASP A 79 21.53 -31.27 -6.79
C ASP A 79 22.76 -30.65 -6.12
N ARG A 80 22.66 -29.38 -5.71
CA ARG A 80 23.79 -28.57 -5.24
C ARG A 80 24.00 -28.66 -3.73
N GLY A 81 23.00 -29.12 -2.97
CA GLY A 81 23.04 -29.20 -1.51
C GLY A 81 21.93 -28.39 -0.83
N LEU A 82 21.95 -28.35 0.49
CA LEU A 82 20.95 -27.64 1.30
C LEU A 82 21.52 -27.26 2.68
N SER A 83 21.27 -26.04 3.11
CA SER A 83 21.54 -25.49 4.43
C SER A 83 20.24 -24.85 4.90
N VAL A 84 19.68 -25.32 6.01
CA VAL A 84 18.42 -24.78 6.59
C VAL A 84 18.63 -24.45 8.05
N ASN A 85 18.32 -23.22 8.42
CA ASN A 85 18.43 -22.67 9.76
C ASN A 85 19.89 -22.58 10.27
N GLY A 86 20.83 -22.48 9.33
CA GLY A 86 22.25 -22.22 9.57
C GLY A 86 22.64 -20.79 9.27
N GLY A 87 23.79 -20.35 9.76
CA GLY A 87 24.38 -19.04 9.43
C GLY A 87 24.43 -18.05 10.61
N PRO A 88 25.16 -16.92 10.45
CA PRO A 88 25.32 -15.88 11.47
C PRO A 88 24.00 -15.19 11.83
N ASN A 89 23.01 -15.26 10.94
CA ASN A 89 21.68 -14.68 11.10
C ASN A 89 20.59 -15.77 11.24
N GLY A 90 20.99 -17.04 11.33
CA GLY A 90 20.12 -18.15 11.69
C GLY A 90 19.33 -17.79 12.95
N ALA A 91 18.12 -18.33 13.11
CA ALA A 91 17.20 -17.99 14.21
C ALA A 91 17.74 -18.21 15.65
N GLY A 92 19.03 -18.56 15.80
CA GLY A 92 19.72 -18.67 17.07
C GLY A 92 19.23 -19.91 17.80
N SER A 93 20.00 -21.00 17.69
CA SER A 93 19.76 -22.26 18.42
C SER A 93 18.29 -22.70 18.41
N ALA A 94 17.80 -23.17 17.26
CA ALA A 94 16.64 -24.06 17.30
C ALA A 94 16.89 -25.14 18.33
N SER A 95 15.86 -25.44 19.12
CA SER A 95 15.83 -26.74 19.75
C SER A 95 16.03 -27.79 18.67
N THR A 96 16.77 -28.87 18.96
CA THR A 96 16.79 -30.04 18.05
C THR A 96 15.41 -30.59 17.77
N GLU A 97 14.44 -30.21 18.60
CA GLU A 97 13.07 -30.66 18.58
C GLU A 97 12.17 -29.83 17.66
N ASP A 98 12.54 -28.61 17.28
CA ASP A 98 11.66 -27.75 16.48
C ASP A 98 11.71 -28.10 14.99
N VAL A 99 10.56 -28.08 14.31
CA VAL A 99 10.52 -28.35 12.86
C VAL A 99 11.06 -27.16 12.10
N THR A 100 12.15 -27.38 11.37
CA THR A 100 12.83 -26.34 10.58
C THR A 100 12.81 -26.62 9.10
N PHE A 101 12.64 -27.89 8.72
CA PHE A 101 12.48 -28.30 7.33
C PHE A 101 11.32 -29.29 7.19
N LEU A 102 10.25 -28.86 6.53
CA LEU A 102 9.04 -29.66 6.31
C LEU A 102 8.82 -29.85 4.81
N VAL A 103 8.72 -31.10 4.34
CA VAL A 103 8.43 -31.41 2.94
C VAL A 103 7.30 -32.43 2.88
N ASN A 104 6.15 -32.09 2.30
CA ASN A 104 5.01 -33.00 2.23
C ASN A 104 5.14 -34.04 1.10
N GLY A 105 6.05 -33.84 0.14
CA GLY A 105 6.42 -34.80 -0.90
C GLY A 105 7.78 -35.47 -0.68
N ASN A 106 8.47 -35.78 -1.77
CA ASN A 106 9.85 -36.26 -1.76
C ASN A 106 10.84 -35.13 -1.50
N ALA A 107 11.95 -35.46 -0.85
CA ALA A 107 13.08 -34.56 -0.67
C ALA A 107 14.37 -35.25 -1.15
N ASN A 108 14.92 -34.82 -2.30
CA ASN A 108 16.17 -35.36 -2.83
C ASN A 108 17.27 -34.28 -2.84
N ILE A 109 18.30 -34.49 -2.03
CA ILE A 109 19.44 -33.58 -1.88
C ILE A 109 20.72 -34.35 -2.20
N ALA A 110 21.36 -34.03 -3.32
CA ALA A 110 22.56 -34.71 -3.80
C ALA A 110 23.87 -34.06 -3.29
N GLY A 111 23.88 -32.74 -3.11
CA GLY A 111 25.03 -32.00 -2.60
C GLY A 111 25.17 -32.06 -1.08
N TYR A 112 26.09 -31.25 -0.54
CA TYR A 112 26.31 -31.17 0.91
C TYR A 112 25.09 -30.56 1.62
N GLY A 113 24.72 -31.19 2.74
CA GLY A 113 23.50 -30.90 3.48
C GLY A 113 23.74 -30.59 4.96
N ASN A 114 23.05 -29.58 5.48
CA ASN A 114 22.87 -29.39 6.92
C ASN A 114 21.49 -28.80 7.26
N VAL A 115 20.77 -29.42 8.19
CA VAL A 115 19.51 -28.89 8.74
C VAL A 115 19.65 -28.76 10.25
N TRP A 116 19.51 -27.55 10.77
CA TRP A 116 19.60 -27.28 12.21
C TRP A 116 18.21 -27.28 12.84
N GLY A 117 17.74 -28.47 13.21
CA GLY A 117 16.42 -28.73 13.80
C GLY A 117 15.83 -30.03 13.26
N GLN A 118 14.54 -30.24 13.45
CA GLN A 118 13.85 -31.42 12.95
C GLN A 118 13.50 -31.28 11.47
N THR A 119 13.78 -32.35 10.72
CA THR A 119 13.27 -32.56 9.35
C THR A 119 12.03 -33.44 9.39
N VAL A 120 10.93 -33.00 8.77
CA VAL A 120 9.68 -33.75 8.69
C VAL A 120 9.28 -33.98 7.23
N ILE A 121 8.88 -35.22 6.93
CA ILE A 121 8.44 -35.65 5.60
C ILE A 121 6.97 -36.07 5.65
N GLY A 122 6.19 -35.65 4.65
CA GLY A 122 4.79 -35.98 4.53
C GLY A 122 4.55 -37.48 4.41
N LYS A 123 3.59 -37.99 5.16
CA LYS A 123 3.15 -39.38 5.12
C LYS A 123 2.35 -39.66 3.85
N ALA A 124 3.02 -40.14 2.82
CA ALA A 124 2.41 -40.76 1.64
C ALA A 124 3.24 -41.95 1.17
N ASP A 125 2.59 -42.96 0.61
CA ASP A 125 3.27 -44.16 0.10
C ASP A 125 4.28 -43.77 -0.97
N GLY A 126 5.56 -44.09 -0.73
CA GLY A 126 6.65 -43.82 -1.66
C GLY A 126 7.34 -42.46 -1.53
N ASN A 127 6.93 -41.60 -0.59
CA ASN A 127 7.72 -40.41 -0.26
C ASN A 127 9.08 -40.83 0.33
N THR A 128 10.14 -40.16 -0.11
CA THR A 128 11.52 -40.45 0.29
C THR A 128 12.25 -39.18 0.72
N TYR A 129 13.15 -39.33 1.68
CA TYR A 129 14.16 -38.34 2.03
C TYR A 129 15.53 -38.91 1.72
N LYS A 130 16.27 -38.21 0.86
CA LYS A 130 17.63 -38.58 0.47
C LYS A 130 18.54 -37.39 0.70
N LEU A 131 19.43 -37.51 1.67
CA LEU A 131 20.52 -36.56 1.91
C LEU A 131 21.85 -37.26 1.63
N SER A 132 22.46 -36.96 0.49
CA SER A 132 23.57 -37.78 -0.04
C SER A 132 24.91 -37.49 0.62
N ASN A 133 25.14 -36.24 1.06
CA ASN A 133 26.40 -35.83 1.70
C ASN A 133 26.11 -34.97 2.93
N VAL A 134 26.45 -35.47 4.12
CA VAL A 134 26.12 -34.83 5.41
C VAL A 134 27.36 -34.20 6.03
N THR A 135 27.24 -32.98 6.56
CA THR A 135 28.33 -32.38 7.36
C THR A 135 28.30 -32.92 8.80
N PRO A 136 29.39 -33.48 9.37
CA PRO A 136 29.37 -34.20 10.64
C PRO A 136 29.11 -33.41 11.95
N SER A 137 28.69 -32.14 11.90
CA SER A 137 28.70 -31.26 13.08
C SER A 137 27.34 -30.75 13.59
N ALA A 138 26.22 -31.41 13.25
CA ALA A 138 24.89 -31.04 13.76
C ALA A 138 24.06 -32.28 14.16
N THR A 139 23.15 -32.10 15.11
CA THR A 139 22.54 -33.12 15.97
C THR A 139 21.43 -33.98 15.34
N THR A 140 20.90 -33.62 14.15
CA THR A 140 19.78 -34.32 13.48
C THR A 140 20.03 -34.61 11.99
N ASN A 141 21.28 -34.47 11.56
CA ASN A 141 21.64 -34.43 10.16
C ASN A 141 21.48 -35.79 9.46
N GLY A 142 20.61 -35.87 8.45
CA GLY A 142 20.24 -37.13 7.79
C GLY A 142 19.13 -37.93 8.50
N GLN A 143 18.64 -37.47 9.65
CA GLN A 143 17.46 -38.01 10.32
C GLN A 143 16.21 -37.25 9.89
N TYR A 144 15.09 -37.95 9.76
CA TYR A 144 13.81 -37.36 9.42
C TYR A 144 12.68 -38.10 10.13
N THR A 145 11.60 -37.39 10.41
CA THR A 145 10.34 -37.96 10.91
C THR A 145 9.32 -37.97 9.80
N VAL A 146 8.54 -39.05 9.68
CA VAL A 146 7.40 -39.11 8.75
C VAL A 146 6.12 -38.74 9.50
N ALA A 147 5.36 -37.76 9.01
CA ALA A 147 4.13 -37.30 9.67
C ALA A 147 3.07 -36.84 8.66
N ASN A 148 1.79 -36.80 9.04
CA ASN A 148 0.70 -36.37 8.16
C ASN A 148 0.71 -34.85 8.03
N ALA A 149 1.17 -34.33 6.89
CA ALA A 149 1.24 -32.89 6.61
C ALA A 149 0.27 -32.41 5.52
N ALA A 150 -0.47 -33.32 4.88
CA ALA A 150 -1.34 -32.96 3.74
C ALA A 150 -2.41 -31.92 4.12
N GLN A 151 -3.07 -32.09 5.27
CA GLN A 151 -4.06 -31.12 5.74
C GLN A 151 -3.42 -29.79 6.15
N TYR A 152 -2.23 -29.84 6.78
CA TYR A 152 -1.46 -28.63 7.11
C TYR A 152 -1.25 -27.75 5.88
N PHE A 153 -0.80 -28.32 4.76
CA PHE A 153 -0.60 -27.55 3.52
C PHE A 153 -1.90 -27.13 2.84
N ALA A 154 -2.98 -27.91 2.96
CA ALA A 154 -4.29 -27.50 2.48
C ALA A 154 -4.80 -26.25 3.23
N ASP A 155 -4.64 -26.23 4.56
CA ASP A 155 -5.04 -25.10 5.41
C ASP A 155 -4.11 -23.89 5.24
N ALA A 156 -2.80 -24.12 5.07
CA ALA A 156 -1.83 -23.09 4.73
C ALA A 156 -2.16 -22.43 3.40
N LYS A 157 -2.50 -23.22 2.37
CA LYS A 157 -2.96 -22.72 1.08
C LYS A 157 -4.20 -21.84 1.23
N ASN A 158 -5.24 -22.34 1.88
CA ASN A 158 -6.47 -21.57 2.12
C ASN A 158 -6.20 -20.25 2.86
N THR A 159 -5.32 -20.27 3.86
CA THR A 159 -4.92 -19.08 4.63
C THR A 159 -4.14 -18.08 3.77
N ALA A 160 -3.23 -18.56 2.92
CA ALA A 160 -2.46 -17.69 2.02
C ALA A 160 -3.37 -16.95 1.02
N TYR A 161 -4.36 -17.64 0.44
CA TYR A 161 -5.36 -17.00 -0.43
C TYR A 161 -6.26 -16.02 0.32
N ALA A 162 -6.67 -16.35 1.53
CA ALA A 162 -7.47 -15.45 2.36
C ALA A 162 -6.68 -14.18 2.71
N ALA A 163 -5.39 -14.31 3.09
CA ALA A 163 -4.50 -13.20 3.35
C ALA A 163 -4.27 -12.34 2.09
N LYS A 164 -4.02 -12.96 0.94
CA LYS A 164 -3.91 -12.26 -0.36
C LYS A 164 -5.17 -11.46 -0.68
N THR A 165 -6.34 -12.10 -0.60
CA THR A 165 -7.63 -11.43 -0.82
C THR A 165 -7.85 -10.26 0.13
N ALA A 166 -7.45 -10.41 1.40
CA ALA A 166 -7.52 -9.36 2.40
C ALA A 166 -6.60 -8.17 2.06
N VAL A 167 -5.34 -8.44 1.72
CA VAL A 167 -4.35 -7.42 1.35
C VAL A 167 -4.79 -6.66 0.09
N GLU A 168 -5.32 -7.35 -0.92
CA GLU A 168 -5.83 -6.73 -2.16
C GLU A 168 -7.09 -5.90 -1.96
N ALA A 169 -7.86 -6.17 -0.91
CA ALA A 169 -9.05 -5.39 -0.59
C ALA A 169 -8.72 -4.05 0.09
N LEU A 170 -7.46 -3.81 0.48
CA LEU A 170 -7.06 -2.56 1.09
C LEU A 170 -7.08 -1.42 0.05
N PRO A 171 -7.61 -0.24 0.41
CA PRO A 171 -7.62 0.90 -0.49
C PRO A 171 -6.19 1.40 -0.74
N VAL A 172 -5.85 1.61 -1.99
CA VAL A 172 -4.61 2.29 -2.38
C VAL A 172 -4.65 3.72 -1.84
N ASN A 173 -3.66 4.08 -1.02
CA ASN A 173 -3.55 5.38 -0.38
C ASN A 173 -2.13 5.98 -0.46
N GLY A 174 -1.22 5.33 -1.17
CA GLY A 174 0.10 5.83 -1.53
C GLY A 174 0.32 5.84 -3.05
N VAL A 175 1.37 6.56 -3.48
CA VAL A 175 1.80 6.68 -4.87
C VAL A 175 3.22 6.12 -5.00
N CYS A 176 3.49 5.43 -6.10
CA CYS A 176 4.84 5.00 -6.46
C CYS A 176 5.29 5.79 -7.70
N ASP A 177 6.33 6.61 -7.55
CA ASP A 177 6.97 7.32 -8.65
C ASP A 177 8.22 6.55 -9.10
N ALA A 178 8.23 6.13 -10.36
CA ALA A 178 9.37 5.46 -10.97
C ALA A 178 10.19 6.44 -11.83
N ALA A 179 11.41 6.76 -11.41
CA ALA A 179 12.30 7.65 -12.13
C ALA A 179 13.76 7.19 -12.06
N TYR A 180 14.45 7.15 -13.20
CA TYR A 180 15.88 6.79 -13.32
C TYR A 180 16.25 5.46 -12.64
N GLY A 181 15.34 4.48 -12.68
CA GLY A 181 15.52 3.18 -12.02
C GLY A 181 15.33 3.21 -10.50
N THR A 182 14.83 4.30 -9.91
CA THR A 182 14.37 4.32 -8.52
C THR A 182 12.85 4.30 -8.50
N TYR A 183 12.28 3.46 -7.64
CA TYR A 183 10.85 3.40 -7.34
C TYR A 183 10.64 4.02 -5.96
N THR A 184 10.13 5.23 -5.92
CA THR A 184 9.92 6.01 -4.69
C THR A 184 8.47 5.90 -4.25
N PHE A 185 8.26 5.35 -3.06
CA PHE A 185 6.94 5.14 -2.47
C PHE A 185 6.61 6.29 -1.51
N VAL A 186 5.63 7.11 -1.90
CA VAL A 186 5.19 8.29 -1.14
C VAL A 186 3.77 8.08 -0.67
N GLY A 187 3.57 8.14 0.64
CA GLY A 187 2.26 8.01 1.27
C GLY A 187 2.14 8.91 2.49
N ASN A 188 0.93 8.98 3.05
CA ASN A 188 0.68 9.76 4.25
C ASN A 188 1.41 9.16 5.47
N PRO A 189 2.33 9.88 6.14
CA PRO A 189 3.10 9.34 7.26
C PRO A 189 2.25 9.00 8.50
N ASP A 190 1.01 9.50 8.56
CA ASP A 190 0.08 9.28 9.68
C ASP A 190 -0.83 8.05 9.49
N GLU A 191 -0.80 7.40 8.33
CA GLU A 191 -1.57 6.17 8.10
C GLU A 191 -0.88 4.97 8.73
N ASN A 192 -1.61 4.12 9.43
CA ASN A 192 -1.04 2.87 9.97
C ASN A 192 -0.68 1.87 8.86
N VAL A 193 -1.34 1.96 7.70
CA VAL A 193 -1.09 1.08 6.55
C VAL A 193 -1.03 1.92 5.27
N LEU A 194 0.08 1.85 4.56
CA LEU A 194 0.26 2.44 3.23
C LEU A 194 0.23 1.37 2.16
N VAL A 195 -0.60 1.59 1.15
CA VAL A 195 -0.85 0.65 0.07
C VAL A 195 -0.53 1.33 -1.26
N TYR A 196 0.33 0.69 -2.03
CA TYR A 196 0.84 1.15 -3.32
C TYR A 196 0.52 0.12 -4.40
N ASN A 197 0.30 0.59 -5.62
CA ASN A 197 0.25 -0.25 -6.81
C ASN A 197 1.44 0.07 -7.72
N VAL A 198 2.08 -0.98 -8.24
CA VAL A 198 3.13 -0.90 -9.26
C VAL A 198 2.72 -1.81 -10.42
N ASP A 199 2.37 -1.18 -11.54
CA ASP A 199 1.88 -1.87 -12.74
C ASP A 199 2.97 -1.98 -13.80
N ASP A 200 4.08 -2.63 -13.43
CA ASP A 200 5.26 -2.84 -14.28
C ASP A 200 5.59 -4.33 -14.40
N ALA A 201 5.58 -4.84 -15.63
CA ALA A 201 6.01 -6.23 -15.90
C ALA A 201 7.53 -6.42 -15.74
N VAL A 202 8.32 -5.36 -15.94
CA VAL A 202 9.78 -5.40 -15.78
C VAL A 202 10.22 -4.22 -14.93
N ILE A 203 10.58 -4.51 -13.68
CA ILE A 203 11.05 -3.56 -12.70
C ILE A 203 12.58 -3.63 -12.68
N ASN A 204 13.20 -2.71 -13.43
CA ASN A 204 14.65 -2.50 -13.39
C ASN A 204 14.94 -1.46 -12.29
N SER A 205 14.93 -1.93 -11.05
CA SER A 205 15.10 -1.08 -9.89
C SER A 205 16.55 -1.09 -9.44
N TYR A 206 17.17 0.07 -9.34
CA TYR A 206 18.34 0.29 -8.50
C TYR A 206 17.94 0.41 -7.03
N LEU A 207 16.76 0.99 -6.76
CA LEU A 207 16.27 1.27 -5.42
C LEU A 207 14.74 1.21 -5.34
N PHE A 208 14.23 0.41 -4.40
CA PHE A 208 12.93 0.64 -3.79
C PHE A 208 13.12 1.57 -2.58
N ASP A 209 12.54 2.76 -2.64
CA ASP A 209 12.76 3.82 -1.68
C ASP A 209 11.49 4.12 -0.88
N PHE A 210 11.53 3.79 0.41
CA PHE A 210 10.41 3.94 1.32
C PHE A 210 10.71 5.00 2.39
N THR A 211 9.68 5.75 2.74
CA THR A 211 9.61 6.44 4.03
C THR A 211 8.59 5.69 4.89
N ILE A 212 9.04 5.14 6.01
CA ILE A 212 8.23 4.31 6.91
C ILE A 212 8.27 4.93 8.30
N THR A 213 7.13 5.42 8.77
CA THR A 213 6.98 5.89 10.16
C THR A 213 6.95 4.72 11.13
N GLU A 214 7.34 4.98 12.38
CA GLU A 214 7.24 4.04 13.49
C GLU A 214 5.85 3.38 13.56
N GLY A 215 5.75 2.06 13.38
CA GLY A 215 4.51 1.27 13.50
C GLY A 215 3.71 1.09 12.20
N GLN A 216 4.17 1.68 11.09
CA GLN A 216 3.46 1.66 9.82
C GLN A 216 3.71 0.37 9.02
N THR A 217 2.66 -0.19 8.43
CA THR A 217 2.76 -1.32 7.48
C THR A 217 2.69 -0.81 6.04
N ILE A 218 3.60 -1.25 5.20
CA ILE A 218 3.69 -0.97 3.77
C ILE A 218 3.20 -2.19 3.00
N VAL A 219 2.33 -1.97 2.02
CA VAL A 219 1.85 -2.96 1.07
C VAL A 219 2.18 -2.46 -0.33
N VAL A 220 2.96 -3.22 -1.08
CA VAL A 220 3.24 -2.98 -2.49
C VAL A 220 2.58 -4.07 -3.32
N ASN A 221 1.51 -3.73 -4.03
CA ASN A 221 0.86 -4.61 -4.99
C ASN A 221 1.59 -4.52 -6.32
N LEU A 222 2.18 -5.63 -6.76
CA LEU A 222 2.81 -5.77 -8.08
C LEU A 222 1.81 -6.43 -9.04
N THR A 223 1.53 -5.77 -10.16
CA THR A 223 0.61 -6.27 -11.19
C THR A 223 1.32 -6.46 -12.53
N ALA A 224 1.06 -7.60 -13.19
CA ALA A 224 1.43 -7.85 -14.59
C ALA A 224 0.60 -9.00 -15.15
N ALA A 225 0.38 -9.01 -16.47
CA ALA A 225 -0.52 -9.97 -17.12
C ALA A 225 -0.02 -11.44 -17.12
N ASP A 226 1.29 -11.70 -17.05
CA ASP A 226 1.87 -13.05 -17.13
C ASP A 226 3.01 -13.22 -16.12
N ALA A 227 4.07 -12.43 -16.29
CA ALA A 227 5.28 -12.49 -15.49
C ALA A 227 5.71 -11.11 -14.99
N ILE A 228 6.30 -11.08 -13.79
CA ILE A 228 6.99 -9.91 -13.23
C ILE A 228 8.47 -10.24 -13.17
N THR A 229 9.31 -9.33 -13.67
CA THR A 229 10.77 -9.46 -13.61
C THR A 229 11.34 -8.35 -12.75
N LEU A 230 12.05 -8.70 -11.68
CA LEU A 230 12.77 -7.77 -10.79
C LEU A 230 14.28 -7.89 -11.02
N LYS A 231 14.93 -6.78 -11.35
CA LYS A 231 16.39 -6.74 -11.57
C LYS A 231 17.06 -5.65 -10.76
N TYR A 232 18.22 -5.99 -10.18
CA TYR A 232 19.17 -5.08 -9.52
C TYR A 232 18.67 -4.42 -8.23
N GLY A 233 17.49 -4.83 -7.73
CA GLY A 233 16.79 -4.12 -6.67
C GLY A 233 17.56 -4.15 -5.35
N ALA A 234 17.79 -2.96 -4.80
CA ALA A 234 18.18 -2.72 -3.41
C ALA A 234 17.10 -1.88 -2.71
N TYR A 235 17.18 -1.76 -1.39
CA TYR A 235 16.23 -0.98 -0.60
C TYR A 235 16.89 0.26 -0.01
N ARG A 236 16.11 1.34 0.09
CA ARG A 236 16.39 2.47 0.97
C ARG A 236 15.15 2.71 1.83
N ILE A 237 15.33 2.78 3.13
CA ILE A 237 14.24 3.03 4.08
C ILE A 237 14.65 4.19 4.97
N ASN A 238 13.83 5.24 5.04
CA ASN A 238 14.10 6.46 5.81
C ASN A 238 15.49 7.05 5.52
N GLY A 239 15.92 7.00 4.26
CA GLY A 239 17.23 7.51 3.81
C GLY A 239 18.43 6.60 4.09
N SER A 240 18.25 5.46 4.77
CA SER A 240 19.32 4.49 5.05
C SER A 240 19.31 3.33 4.07
N MET A 241 20.50 2.84 3.71
CA MET A 241 20.71 1.61 2.94
C MET A 241 21.55 0.59 3.73
N ASP A 242 21.73 0.81 5.04
CA ASP A 242 22.49 -0.10 5.89
C ASP A 242 21.72 -1.44 6.01
N PRO A 243 22.31 -2.59 5.63
CA PRO A 243 21.60 -3.86 5.60
C PRO A 243 21.00 -4.27 6.95
N ASP A 244 21.71 -4.03 8.06
CA ASP A 244 21.19 -4.41 9.39
C ASP A 244 20.00 -3.53 9.77
N TYR A 245 20.05 -2.23 9.45
CA TYR A 245 18.94 -1.30 9.63
C TYR A 245 17.73 -1.64 8.76
N LEU A 246 17.96 -1.94 7.48
CA LEU A 246 16.88 -2.23 6.53
C LEU A 246 16.10 -3.48 6.95
N ARG A 247 16.79 -4.49 7.48
CA ARG A 247 16.19 -5.75 7.87
C ARG A 247 15.31 -5.65 9.12
N ASP A 248 15.43 -4.59 9.92
CA ASP A 248 14.50 -4.31 11.02
C ASP A 248 13.08 -3.96 10.52
N TYR A 249 12.94 -3.51 9.27
CA TYR A 249 11.66 -3.19 8.65
C TYR A 249 11.04 -4.34 7.85
N SER A 250 11.67 -5.52 7.82
CA SER A 250 11.16 -6.64 7.01
C SER A 250 9.75 -7.08 7.39
N ARG A 251 9.31 -6.80 8.63
CA ARG A 251 7.94 -7.13 9.07
C ARG A 251 6.91 -6.06 8.70
N ASN A 252 7.37 -4.86 8.38
CA ASN A 252 6.50 -3.76 7.98
C ASN A 252 6.14 -3.84 6.49
N ILE A 253 6.89 -4.56 5.66
CA ILE A 253 6.71 -4.54 4.21
C ILE A 253 6.07 -5.84 3.72
N ILE A 254 4.97 -5.71 2.97
CA ILE A 254 4.31 -6.79 2.24
C ILE A 254 4.44 -6.49 0.74
N ILE A 255 5.14 -7.35 0.01
CA ILE A 255 5.17 -7.34 -1.45
C ILE A 255 4.15 -8.38 -1.92
N ASN A 256 3.02 -7.92 -2.45
CA ASN A 256 1.93 -8.77 -2.91
C ASN A 256 1.95 -8.88 -4.44
N VAL A 257 2.11 -10.09 -4.98
CA VAL A 257 1.99 -10.33 -6.43
C VAL A 257 0.54 -10.62 -6.75
N VAL A 258 -0.13 -9.69 -7.43
CA VAL A 258 -1.59 -9.70 -7.58
C VAL A 258 -2.07 -10.77 -8.58
N ASN A 259 -1.53 -10.77 -9.80
CA ASN A 259 -2.07 -11.59 -10.90
C ASN A 259 -1.02 -12.36 -11.71
N ALA A 260 0.27 -12.07 -11.55
CA ALA A 260 1.32 -12.75 -12.29
C ALA A 260 1.53 -14.19 -11.78
N THR A 261 1.68 -15.13 -12.70
CA THR A 261 1.94 -16.55 -12.36
C THR A 261 3.44 -16.86 -12.28
N LYS A 262 4.29 -15.94 -12.72
CA LYS A 262 5.74 -16.05 -12.66
C LYS A 262 6.37 -14.79 -12.07
N LEU A 263 7.36 -15.00 -11.21
CA LEU A 263 8.20 -13.95 -10.67
C LEU A 263 9.67 -14.31 -10.92
N GLU A 264 10.36 -13.50 -11.70
CA GLU A 264 11.79 -13.66 -11.99
C GLU A 264 12.59 -12.63 -11.20
N MET A 265 13.53 -13.08 -10.38
CA MET A 265 14.43 -12.20 -9.61
C MET A 265 15.87 -12.40 -10.07
N THR A 266 16.55 -11.33 -10.46
CA THR A 266 17.97 -11.38 -10.84
C THR A 266 18.77 -10.29 -10.15
N SER A 267 19.74 -10.67 -9.32
CA SER A 267 20.58 -9.70 -8.59
C SER A 267 19.74 -8.71 -7.77
N THR A 268 18.69 -9.22 -7.12
CA THR A 268 17.71 -8.42 -6.39
C THR A 268 17.62 -8.95 -4.96
N GLU A 269 17.60 -8.04 -3.99
CA GLU A 269 17.17 -8.30 -2.62
C GLU A 269 15.73 -7.80 -2.47
N LEU A 270 14.84 -8.61 -1.91
CA LEU A 270 13.52 -8.18 -1.45
C LEU A 270 13.49 -8.21 0.07
N ILE A 271 12.98 -7.14 0.66
CA ILE A 271 12.79 -7.04 2.11
C ILE A 271 11.31 -7.16 2.42
N GLY A 272 11.00 -8.20 3.20
CA GLY A 272 9.74 -8.39 3.90
C GLY A 272 8.95 -9.62 3.52
N THR A 273 7.62 -9.52 3.60
CA THR A 273 6.71 -10.62 3.27
C THR A 273 6.41 -10.61 1.78
N LEU A 274 6.94 -11.59 1.04
CA LEU A 274 6.56 -11.84 -0.35
C LEU A 274 5.33 -12.75 -0.38
N LEU A 275 4.16 -12.17 -0.68
CA LEU A 275 2.88 -12.85 -0.77
C LEU A 275 2.54 -13.13 -2.24
N ALA A 276 2.78 -14.35 -2.68
CA ALA A 276 2.57 -14.77 -4.07
C ALA A 276 2.13 -16.25 -4.18
N PRO A 277 1.01 -16.66 -3.53
CA PRO A 277 0.57 -18.05 -3.47
C PRO A 277 0.16 -18.67 -4.82
N ASP A 278 0.02 -17.87 -5.88
CA ASP A 278 -0.28 -18.29 -7.26
C ASP A 278 0.95 -18.26 -8.18
N THR A 279 2.11 -17.88 -7.64
CA THR A 279 3.26 -17.48 -8.45
C THR A 279 4.43 -18.43 -8.25
N ASP A 280 5.00 -18.89 -9.36
CA ASP A 280 6.27 -19.61 -9.37
C ASP A 280 7.43 -18.61 -9.42
N LEU A 281 8.30 -18.63 -8.41
CA LEU A 281 9.48 -17.78 -8.35
C LEU A 281 10.70 -18.50 -8.95
N THR A 282 11.40 -17.82 -9.84
CA THR A 282 12.76 -18.19 -10.26
C THR A 282 13.74 -17.09 -9.86
N GLY A 283 14.63 -17.39 -8.92
CA GLY A 283 15.60 -16.44 -8.39
C GLY A 283 17.03 -16.78 -8.82
N SER A 284 17.81 -15.77 -9.21
CA SER A 284 19.21 -15.93 -9.62
C SER A 284 20.09 -14.86 -9.00
N ASN A 285 21.07 -15.28 -8.18
CA ASN A 285 21.92 -14.36 -7.41
C ASN A 285 21.07 -13.31 -6.66
N ALA A 286 19.96 -13.76 -6.07
CA ALA A 286 18.92 -12.92 -5.50
C ALA A 286 18.54 -13.47 -4.13
N ASN A 287 17.94 -12.65 -3.28
CA ASN A 287 17.49 -13.12 -1.98
C ASN A 287 16.18 -12.45 -1.58
N VAL A 288 15.47 -13.12 -0.67
CA VAL A 288 14.34 -12.54 0.06
C VAL A 288 14.69 -12.58 1.53
N CYS A 289 14.71 -11.43 2.18
CA CYS A 289 14.90 -11.28 3.61
C CYS A 289 13.55 -11.04 4.30
N GLY A 290 13.02 -12.06 4.95
CA GLY A 290 11.67 -12.06 5.52
C GLY A 290 10.95 -13.39 5.31
N THR A 291 9.66 -13.34 4.96
CA THR A 291 8.84 -14.53 4.72
C THR A 291 8.42 -14.59 3.25
N SER A 292 8.69 -15.71 2.58
CA SER A 292 8.20 -15.97 1.22
C SER A 292 7.04 -16.96 1.23
N ILE A 293 5.90 -16.60 0.65
CA ILE A 293 4.72 -17.44 0.47
C ILE A 293 4.48 -17.60 -1.03
N LEU A 294 4.83 -18.76 -1.59
CA LEU A 294 4.95 -18.97 -3.03
C LEU A 294 4.16 -20.20 -3.49
N ASN A 295 3.76 -20.25 -4.77
CA ASN A 295 3.29 -21.51 -5.37
C ASN A 295 4.46 -22.45 -5.63
N GLY A 296 5.52 -21.97 -6.26
CA GLY A 296 6.71 -22.74 -6.60
C GLY A 296 7.98 -21.91 -6.45
N LEU A 297 9.11 -22.57 -6.27
CA LEU A 297 10.40 -21.89 -6.10
C LEU A 297 11.53 -22.63 -6.81
N THR A 298 12.32 -21.90 -7.60
CA THR A 298 13.57 -22.38 -8.17
C THR A 298 14.70 -21.40 -7.87
N GLY A 299 15.68 -21.85 -7.09
CA GLY A 299 16.89 -21.09 -6.78
C GLY A 299 18.03 -21.38 -7.75
N LEU A 300 18.66 -20.34 -8.29
CA LEU A 300 19.78 -20.42 -9.23
C LEU A 300 20.92 -19.51 -8.76
N ASN A 301 22.16 -19.86 -9.13
CA ASN A 301 23.34 -18.98 -9.00
C ASN A 301 23.49 -18.25 -7.65
N GLY A 302 23.23 -18.95 -6.53
CA GLY A 302 23.32 -18.35 -5.20
C GLY A 302 22.05 -17.60 -4.78
N PHE A 303 20.87 -18.11 -5.14
CA PHE A 303 19.63 -17.65 -4.53
C PHE A 303 19.54 -18.11 -3.08
N GLU A 304 19.08 -17.21 -2.20
CA GLU A 304 19.06 -17.42 -0.75
C GLU A 304 17.74 -16.94 -0.14
N LEU A 305 17.35 -17.55 0.98
CA LEU A 305 16.26 -17.06 1.83
C LEU A 305 16.84 -16.67 3.18
N HIS A 306 16.69 -15.42 3.57
CA HIS A 306 17.20 -14.91 4.83
C HIS A 306 16.05 -14.68 5.81
N THR A 307 16.30 -14.93 7.09
CA THR A 307 15.40 -14.48 8.16
C THR A 307 15.38 -12.95 8.20
N GLY A 308 14.19 -12.38 8.40
CA GLY A 308 14.08 -10.98 8.77
C GLY A 308 14.62 -10.73 10.19
N TYR A 309 15.19 -9.55 10.43
CA TYR A 309 15.70 -9.18 11.75
C TYR A 309 14.58 -8.67 12.65
N ASN A 310 14.84 -8.73 13.95
CA ASN A 310 13.86 -8.44 14.97
C ASN A 310 14.50 -7.57 16.05
N LYS A 311 14.92 -6.34 15.72
CA LYS A 311 15.25 -5.36 16.76
C LYS A 311 14.15 -4.36 17.03
N SER A 312 13.06 -4.33 16.26
CA SER A 312 11.88 -3.56 16.61
C SER A 312 10.64 -4.04 15.86
N PHE A 313 9.78 -4.83 16.50
CA PHE A 313 8.40 -4.35 16.51
C PHE A 313 8.50 -3.04 17.28
N ILE A 314 8.27 -1.97 16.56
CA ILE A 314 8.22 -0.64 17.09
C ILE A 314 6.71 -0.51 17.40
N PRO A 315 6.28 -0.79 18.64
CA PRO A 315 4.87 -0.70 18.96
C PRO A 315 4.42 0.71 18.62
N ALA A 316 3.22 0.85 18.05
CA ALA A 316 2.50 2.11 18.20
C ALA A 316 2.65 2.52 19.67
N VAL A 317 3.08 3.77 19.90
CA VAL A 317 2.94 4.41 21.21
C VAL A 317 1.55 4.00 21.71
N PRO A 318 1.43 3.34 22.87
CA PRO A 318 0.12 3.03 23.40
C PRO A 318 -0.65 4.35 23.39
N ALA A 319 -1.83 4.36 22.76
CA ALA A 319 -2.85 5.29 23.17
C ALA A 319 -2.82 5.26 24.70
N SER A 320 -2.56 6.43 25.32
CA SER A 320 -2.39 6.58 26.76
C SER A 320 -3.31 5.61 27.49
N GLN A 321 -2.74 4.56 28.10
CA GLN A 321 -3.56 3.56 28.76
C GLN A 321 -4.38 4.25 29.86
N PRO A 322 -5.66 3.87 30.01
CA PRO A 322 -6.54 4.44 31.01
C PRO A 322 -6.00 4.13 32.40
N THR A 323 -6.00 5.15 33.26
CA THR A 323 -5.76 5.05 34.70
C THR A 323 -6.64 3.92 35.28
N PRO A 324 -6.13 3.04 36.19
CA PRO A 324 -6.89 1.91 36.70
C PRO A 324 -8.24 2.32 37.25
N ALA A 325 -9.30 1.63 36.82
CA ALA A 325 -10.64 1.84 37.33
C ALA A 325 -10.67 1.64 38.85
N ALA A 326 -11.08 2.68 39.57
CA ALA A 326 -11.68 2.50 40.89
C ALA A 326 -12.97 1.67 40.74
N ASP A 327 -13.31 0.91 41.78
CA ASP A 327 -14.50 0.05 41.89
C ASP A 327 -15.77 0.69 41.33
N PRO A 328 -16.71 -0.12 40.81
CA PRO A 328 -17.73 0.30 39.86
C PRO A 328 -18.70 1.27 40.52
N THR A 329 -18.50 2.55 40.25
CA THR A 329 -19.50 3.57 40.52
C THR A 329 -20.11 3.93 39.17
N GLU A 330 -21.34 3.44 38.99
CA GLU A 330 -22.37 3.81 38.01
C GLU A 330 -21.89 4.62 36.78
N ALA A 331 -21.97 3.99 35.61
CA ALA A 331 -21.63 4.57 34.31
C ALA A 331 -22.28 5.96 34.13
N PRO A 332 -21.51 6.99 33.73
CA PRO A 332 -22.12 8.17 33.11
C PRO A 332 -22.65 7.75 31.74
N ALA A 333 -23.86 8.19 31.41
CA ALA A 333 -24.43 8.01 30.08
C ALA A 333 -23.45 8.51 29.01
N GLU A 334 -23.23 7.72 27.96
CA GLU A 334 -22.62 8.22 26.72
C GLU A 334 -23.46 9.39 26.22
N ASP A 335 -22.85 10.56 26.10
CA ASP A 335 -23.46 11.65 25.37
C ASP A 335 -23.66 11.20 23.91
N PRO A 336 -24.81 11.53 23.31
CA PRO A 336 -25.17 11.07 21.98
C PRO A 336 -24.15 11.55 20.95
N ILE A 337 -23.67 10.61 20.11
CA ILE A 337 -22.90 10.92 18.91
C ILE A 337 -23.81 11.73 17.98
N GLU A 338 -23.62 13.05 17.94
CA GLU A 338 -24.42 13.93 17.10
C GLU A 338 -23.97 13.81 15.64
N GLY A 339 -24.71 13.03 14.86
CA GLY A 339 -24.62 13.07 13.40
C GLY A 339 -25.24 14.39 12.93
N LEU A 340 -24.42 15.26 12.34
CA LEU A 340 -24.86 16.56 11.83
C LEU A 340 -24.71 16.61 10.31
N SER A 341 -25.42 17.51 9.63
CA SER A 341 -25.30 17.71 8.18
C SER A 341 -24.74 19.08 7.87
N ILE A 342 -23.74 19.15 6.99
CA ILE A 342 -23.19 20.40 6.47
C ILE A 342 -23.55 20.57 5.00
N ARG A 343 -23.67 21.82 4.55
CA ARG A 343 -23.85 22.13 3.13
C ARG A 343 -22.50 22.02 2.41
N ILE A 344 -22.52 21.57 1.16
CA ILE A 344 -21.35 21.54 0.28
C ILE A 344 -21.43 22.72 -0.68
N ASP A 345 -20.48 23.65 -0.58
CA ASP A 345 -20.38 24.80 -1.48
C ASP A 345 -19.19 24.63 -2.42
N VAL A 346 -19.49 24.54 -3.71
CA VAL A 346 -18.52 24.35 -4.79
C VAL A 346 -18.72 25.44 -5.84
N PRO A 347 -17.68 25.77 -6.63
CA PRO A 347 -17.85 26.64 -7.78
C PRO A 347 -18.89 26.13 -8.77
N LEU A 348 -19.47 27.05 -9.54
CA LEU A 348 -20.38 26.68 -10.62
C LEU A 348 -19.72 25.67 -11.57
N LYS A 349 -20.48 24.64 -11.97
CA LYS A 349 -20.02 23.53 -12.83
C LYS A 349 -18.85 22.73 -12.24
N MET A 350 -18.76 22.66 -10.92
CA MET A 350 -17.88 21.75 -10.20
C MET A 350 -18.67 20.85 -9.25
N ALA A 351 -17.99 19.82 -8.76
CA ALA A 351 -18.44 18.91 -7.73
C ALA A 351 -17.25 18.51 -6.84
N VAL A 352 -17.54 17.91 -5.69
CA VAL A 352 -16.53 17.22 -4.88
C VAL A 352 -16.81 15.73 -4.88
N ALA A 353 -15.78 14.92 -5.09
CA ALA A 353 -15.86 13.48 -4.96
C ALA A 353 -15.14 13.05 -3.69
N PHE A 354 -15.86 12.44 -2.74
CA PHE A 354 -15.30 11.90 -1.51
C PHE A 354 -14.69 10.52 -1.73
N ALA A 355 -13.75 10.14 -0.88
CA ALA A 355 -13.05 8.85 -0.95
C ALA A 355 -13.97 7.63 -0.80
N ASP A 356 -15.18 7.80 -0.26
CA ASP A 356 -16.20 6.74 -0.20
C ASP A 356 -16.99 6.56 -1.50
N GLY A 357 -16.64 7.31 -2.55
CA GLY A 357 -17.26 7.28 -3.88
C GLY A 357 -18.50 8.17 -4.00
N SER A 358 -18.93 8.85 -2.94
CA SER A 358 -20.01 9.82 -3.02
C SER A 358 -19.54 11.09 -3.72
N VAL A 359 -20.41 11.65 -4.58
CA VAL A 359 -20.18 12.91 -5.28
C VAL A 359 -21.24 13.89 -4.82
N TYR A 360 -20.80 15.09 -4.40
CA TYR A 360 -21.71 16.16 -3.99
C TYR A 360 -21.55 17.38 -4.88
N TYR A 361 -22.68 17.98 -5.24
CA TYR A 361 -22.79 19.22 -6.00
C TYR A 361 -23.15 20.38 -5.08
N GLY A 362 -23.03 21.61 -5.61
CA GLY A 362 -23.28 22.83 -4.83
C GLY A 362 -24.68 22.86 -4.23
N GLY A 363 -24.75 23.11 -2.92
CA GLY A 363 -25.97 23.17 -2.13
C GLY A 363 -26.45 21.82 -1.58
N GLU A 364 -25.80 20.71 -1.91
CA GLU A 364 -26.14 19.40 -1.35
C GLU A 364 -25.64 19.26 0.09
N MET A 365 -26.30 18.38 0.86
CA MET A 365 -26.01 18.17 2.27
C MET A 365 -25.21 16.88 2.48
N LYS A 366 -24.13 16.95 3.27
CA LYS A 366 -23.33 15.80 3.67
C LYS A 366 -23.43 15.55 5.16
N GLU A 367 -23.71 14.31 5.54
CA GLU A 367 -23.61 13.87 6.92
C GLU A 367 -22.16 13.80 7.39
N VAL A 368 -21.88 14.45 8.50
CA VAL A 368 -20.57 14.55 9.13
C VAL A 368 -20.64 14.17 10.60
N VAL A 369 -19.49 13.77 11.14
CA VAL A 369 -19.28 13.48 12.55
C VAL A 369 -18.16 14.38 13.03
N VAL A 370 -18.36 15.04 14.17
CA VAL A 370 -17.35 15.91 14.79
C VAL A 370 -16.05 15.13 15.05
N GLY A 371 -14.92 15.73 14.70
CA GLY A 371 -13.58 15.14 14.82
C GLY A 371 -13.24 14.10 13.75
N LYS A 372 -14.19 13.68 12.91
CA LYS A 372 -13.91 12.74 11.82
C LYS A 372 -13.41 13.46 10.57
N GLU A 373 -12.35 12.92 9.98
CA GLU A 373 -11.83 13.40 8.70
C GLU A 373 -12.54 12.76 7.49
N TYR A 374 -12.72 13.56 6.45
CA TYR A 374 -13.28 13.16 5.17
C TYR A 374 -12.36 13.64 4.05
N ALA A 375 -11.78 12.70 3.30
CA ALA A 375 -11.01 13.02 2.11
C ALA A 375 -11.92 13.26 0.90
N PHE A 376 -11.61 14.27 0.11
CA PHE A 376 -12.33 14.61 -1.12
C PHE A 376 -11.40 15.23 -2.16
N ARG A 377 -11.82 15.25 -3.42
CA ARG A 377 -11.13 15.93 -4.52
C ARG A 377 -12.11 16.81 -5.30
N MET A 378 -11.59 17.90 -5.84
CA MET A 378 -12.36 18.76 -6.74
C MET A 378 -12.55 18.10 -8.09
N CYS A 379 -13.72 18.28 -8.69
CA CYS A 379 -14.07 17.76 -9.99
C CYS A 379 -14.72 18.86 -10.84
N ALA A 380 -14.27 19.03 -12.08
CA ALA A 380 -15.05 19.72 -13.10
C ALA A 380 -16.09 18.75 -13.66
N VAL A 381 -17.34 19.20 -13.81
CA VAL A 381 -18.41 18.37 -14.38
C VAL A 381 -18.40 18.46 -15.91
N ASN A 382 -18.98 17.48 -16.60
CA ASN A 382 -19.31 17.63 -18.01
C ASN A 382 -20.43 18.67 -18.15
N TRP A 383 -20.22 19.74 -18.92
CA TRP A 383 -21.17 20.85 -19.00
C TRP A 383 -22.46 20.50 -19.74
N ASP A 384 -22.44 19.48 -20.61
CA ASP A 384 -23.59 19.05 -21.39
C ASP A 384 -24.64 18.35 -20.52
N ASN A 385 -24.20 17.54 -19.53
CA ASN A 385 -25.09 16.78 -18.66
C ASN A 385 -25.03 17.20 -17.18
N GLY A 386 -24.07 18.04 -16.79
CA GLY A 386 -23.88 18.53 -15.44
C GLY A 386 -23.29 17.52 -14.46
N LEU A 387 -22.75 16.38 -14.94
CA LEU A 387 -22.32 15.28 -14.10
C LEU A 387 -20.80 15.14 -14.00
N TYR A 388 -20.35 14.68 -12.84
CA TYR A 388 -19.05 14.04 -12.67
C TYR A 388 -19.23 12.54 -12.35
N ASP A 389 -18.57 11.63 -13.09
CA ASP A 389 -18.53 10.20 -12.78
C ASP A 389 -17.32 9.46 -13.36
N GLY A 390 -17.18 8.17 -13.03
CA GLY A 390 -16.10 7.29 -13.53
C GLY A 390 -16.22 6.86 -15.00
N ASN A 391 -17.24 7.32 -15.73
CA ASN A 391 -17.48 6.97 -17.14
C ASN A 391 -17.01 8.08 -18.10
N GLY A 392 -16.22 9.04 -17.61
CA GLY A 392 -15.70 10.15 -18.41
C GLY A 392 -16.65 11.34 -18.51
N ASN A 393 -17.64 11.46 -17.61
CA ASN A 393 -18.35 12.71 -17.41
C ASN A 393 -17.53 13.57 -16.45
N GLY A 394 -16.88 14.62 -16.96
CA GLY A 394 -16.06 15.51 -16.15
C GLY A 394 -14.66 14.97 -15.83
N ILE A 395 -13.87 15.79 -15.15
CA ILE A 395 -12.47 15.52 -14.81
C ILE A 395 -12.28 15.77 -13.31
N ALA A 396 -11.53 14.89 -12.65
CA ALA A 396 -11.12 15.08 -11.26
C ALA A 396 -9.67 15.59 -11.17
N GLY A 397 -9.42 16.42 -10.16
CA GLY A 397 -8.06 16.81 -9.77
C GLY A 397 -7.29 15.65 -9.15
N THR A 398 -5.98 15.76 -9.19
CA THR A 398 -5.06 14.82 -8.51
C THR A 398 -4.80 15.24 -7.06
N VAL A 399 -5.07 16.50 -6.70
CA VAL A 399 -4.97 16.98 -5.31
C VAL A 399 -6.13 16.43 -4.48
N VAL A 400 -5.79 15.71 -3.41
CA VAL A 400 -6.74 15.23 -2.40
C VAL A 400 -6.72 16.19 -1.22
N TYR A 401 -7.88 16.72 -0.89
CA TYR A 401 -8.12 17.56 0.28
C TYR A 401 -8.78 16.76 1.39
N ARG A 402 -8.65 17.22 2.63
CA ARG A 402 -9.30 16.67 3.81
C ARG A 402 -10.19 17.72 4.43
N MET A 403 -11.36 17.34 4.95
CA MET A 403 -12.15 18.19 5.83
C MET A 403 -12.34 17.51 7.19
N VAL A 404 -12.35 18.32 8.25
CA VAL A 404 -12.75 17.93 9.60
C VAL A 404 -13.67 19.00 10.16
N VAL A 405 -14.68 18.59 10.91
CA VAL A 405 -15.56 19.53 11.62
C VAL A 405 -15.28 19.46 13.12
N VAL A 406 -15.16 20.62 13.77
CA VAL A 406 -14.81 20.75 15.20
C VAL A 406 -15.75 21.75 15.89
N HIS A 407 -15.87 21.66 17.21
CA HIS A 407 -16.66 22.62 17.98
C HIS A 407 -15.98 24.00 18.08
N GLN A 408 -16.77 25.04 18.35
CA GLN A 408 -16.37 26.45 18.37
C GLN A 408 -15.15 26.73 19.25
N ASN A 409 -15.04 26.06 20.40
CA ASN A 409 -13.93 26.29 21.34
C ASN A 409 -12.60 25.84 20.72
N GLU A 410 -12.57 24.62 20.17
CA GLU A 410 -11.42 24.07 19.47
C GLU A 410 -11.10 24.89 18.22
N PHE A 411 -12.13 25.24 17.43
CA PHE A 411 -11.96 26.10 16.27
C PHE A 411 -11.30 27.43 16.62
N ASN A 412 -11.70 28.08 17.71
CA ASN A 412 -11.14 29.37 18.12
C ASN A 412 -9.67 29.28 18.52
N GLU A 413 -9.27 28.18 19.17
CA GLU A 413 -7.86 27.94 19.51
C GLU A 413 -7.02 27.70 18.26
N LEU A 414 -7.50 26.85 17.36
CA LEU A 414 -6.84 26.56 16.08
C LEU A 414 -6.78 27.81 15.20
N ALA A 415 -7.85 28.60 15.12
CA ALA A 415 -7.91 29.83 14.33
C ALA A 415 -6.95 30.89 14.87
N LYS A 416 -6.71 30.92 16.18
CA LYS A 416 -5.72 31.82 16.79
C LYS A 416 -4.31 31.41 16.38
N ALA A 417 -3.97 30.12 16.51
CA ALA A 417 -2.66 29.61 16.10
C ALA A 417 -2.42 29.78 14.59
N ALA A 418 -3.42 29.49 13.76
CA ALA A 418 -3.35 29.64 12.31
C ALA A 418 -3.08 31.10 11.88
N LYS A 419 -3.64 32.09 12.59
CA LYS A 419 -3.37 33.52 12.31
C LYS A 419 -1.93 33.93 12.63
N GLU A 420 -1.20 33.16 13.42
CA GLU A 420 0.22 33.40 13.72
C GLU A 420 1.13 32.87 12.59
N ASP A 421 0.61 32.04 11.68
CA ASP A 421 1.32 31.49 10.52
C ASP A 421 0.49 31.62 9.22
N PRO A 422 0.38 32.85 8.67
CA PRO A 422 -0.40 33.13 7.46
C PRO A 422 0.22 32.57 6.17
N ASP A 423 1.48 32.14 6.21
CA ASP A 423 2.16 31.51 5.06
C ASP A 423 1.67 30.06 4.87
N ARG A 424 1.37 29.36 5.97
CA ARG A 424 0.78 28.02 5.96
C ARG A 424 -0.73 28.05 5.89
N TYR A 425 -1.37 28.89 6.69
CA TYR A 425 -2.82 28.83 6.89
C TYR A 425 -3.58 29.97 6.22
N THR A 426 -4.71 29.64 5.61
CA THR A 426 -5.72 30.62 5.21
C THR A 426 -6.90 30.53 6.17
N VAL A 427 -7.13 31.57 6.97
CA VAL A 427 -8.28 31.66 7.86
C VAL A 427 -9.35 32.54 7.21
N LYS A 428 -10.49 31.95 6.85
CA LYS A 428 -11.58 32.65 6.15
C LYS A 428 -12.90 32.38 6.86
N GLY A 429 -13.42 33.40 7.55
CA GLY A 429 -14.71 33.30 8.25
C GLY A 429 -14.71 32.18 9.30
N ILE A 430 -15.38 31.07 8.97
CA ILE A 430 -15.61 29.90 9.84
C ILE A 430 -14.74 28.69 9.48
N ASP A 431 -13.81 28.86 8.53
CA ASP A 431 -12.93 27.81 8.05
C ASP A 431 -11.45 28.17 8.23
N ILE A 432 -10.65 27.16 8.52
CA ILE A 432 -9.19 27.22 8.51
C ILE A 432 -8.70 26.25 7.44
N ILE A 433 -7.98 26.74 6.45
CA ILE A 433 -7.37 25.94 5.40
C ILE A 433 -5.87 25.83 5.69
N ASP A 434 -5.40 24.62 5.95
CA ASP A 434 -3.99 24.28 5.96
C ASP A 434 -3.52 24.01 4.53
N ASN A 435 -2.75 24.95 3.96
CA ASN A 435 -2.29 24.84 2.58
C ASN A 435 -1.20 23.78 2.39
N VAL A 436 -0.55 23.32 3.46
CA VAL A 436 0.49 22.29 3.43
C VAL A 436 -0.14 20.91 3.54
N GLU A 437 -0.98 20.69 4.55
CA GLU A 437 -1.64 19.39 4.78
C GLU A 437 -2.85 19.14 3.87
N LYS A 438 -3.27 20.18 3.12
CA LYS A 438 -4.48 20.21 2.28
C LYS A 438 -5.75 19.91 3.09
N LYS A 439 -5.82 20.47 4.30
CA LYS A 439 -6.88 20.20 5.27
C LYS A 439 -7.73 21.44 5.54
N ILE A 440 -9.04 21.27 5.60
CA ILE A 440 -10.01 22.29 5.97
C ILE A 440 -10.59 21.92 7.34
N ILE A 441 -10.57 22.86 8.27
CA ILE A 441 -11.15 22.72 9.60
C ILE A 441 -12.36 23.65 9.66
N ILE A 442 -13.53 23.06 9.85
CA ILE A 442 -14.83 23.74 9.78
C ILE A 442 -15.41 23.82 11.19
N ASN A 443 -15.86 25.00 11.59
CA ASN A 443 -16.59 25.18 12.84
C ASN A 443 -18.03 24.67 12.73
N ILE A 444 -18.35 23.55 13.40
CA ILE A 444 -19.67 22.92 13.33
C ILE A 444 -20.78 23.76 13.98
N ASP A 445 -20.43 24.57 14.99
CA ASP A 445 -21.38 25.38 15.77
C ASP A 445 -21.70 26.73 15.10
N ALA A 446 -21.11 26.99 13.92
CA ALA A 446 -21.40 28.20 13.16
C ALA A 446 -22.85 28.21 12.64
N LYS A 447 -23.44 29.41 12.53
CA LYS A 447 -24.81 29.56 12.01
C LYS A 447 -24.96 29.10 10.55
N ASP A 448 -23.88 29.16 9.77
CA ASP A 448 -23.86 28.82 8.36
C ASP A 448 -22.74 27.82 8.07
N THR A 449 -22.74 26.68 8.76
CA THR A 449 -21.70 25.65 8.60
C THR A 449 -21.78 24.99 7.22
N HIS A 450 -20.70 25.08 6.46
CA HIS A 450 -20.57 24.46 5.14
C HIS A 450 -19.11 24.09 4.85
N LEU A 451 -18.90 23.22 3.87
CA LEU A 451 -17.60 23.01 3.25
C LEU A 451 -17.44 24.07 2.15
N GLU A 452 -16.65 25.12 2.39
CA GLU A 452 -16.37 26.19 1.41
C GLU A 452 -15.20 25.79 0.49
N THR A 453 -15.49 25.36 -0.73
CA THR A 453 -14.46 25.05 -1.76
C THR A 453 -14.48 26.01 -2.94
N ASP A 454 -15.32 27.04 -2.90
CA ASP A 454 -15.43 28.06 -3.95
C ASP A 454 -14.34 29.16 -3.86
N VAL A 455 -13.18 28.79 -3.33
CA VAL A 455 -11.97 29.60 -3.28
C VAL A 455 -10.84 28.95 -4.08
N ASN A 456 -9.92 29.77 -4.60
CA ASN A 456 -8.85 29.34 -5.51
C ASN A 456 -7.79 28.42 -4.87
N ASN A 457 -7.93 28.09 -3.60
CA ASN A 457 -7.11 27.06 -2.94
C ASN A 457 -7.41 25.65 -3.49
N PHE A 458 -8.61 25.43 -4.06
CA PHE A 458 -9.11 24.12 -4.45
C PHE A 458 -9.17 23.89 -5.97
N PHE A 459 -9.32 24.97 -6.73
CA PHE A 459 -9.46 24.98 -8.19
C PHE A 459 -8.78 26.22 -8.77
N MET A 460 -8.59 26.23 -10.08
CA MET A 460 -8.16 27.43 -10.80
C MET A 460 -9.10 27.73 -11.96
N ALA A 461 -9.50 28.99 -12.11
CA ALA A 461 -10.21 29.45 -13.29
C ALA A 461 -9.22 29.62 -14.44
N TYR A 462 -9.52 29.05 -15.62
CA TYR A 462 -8.74 29.21 -16.84
C TYR A 462 -9.56 29.94 -17.90
N ARG A 463 -9.00 31.00 -18.48
CA ARG A 463 -9.53 31.70 -19.63
C ARG A 463 -8.74 31.34 -20.88
N PHE A 464 -9.44 31.04 -21.96
CA PHE A 464 -8.83 30.68 -23.24
C PHE A 464 -9.01 31.80 -24.25
N HIS A 465 -7.90 32.26 -24.82
CA HIS A 465 -7.83 33.35 -25.80
C HIS A 465 -7.07 32.91 -27.06
N PHE A 466 -7.21 33.70 -28.12
CA PHE A 466 -6.47 33.53 -29.37
C PHE A 466 -5.65 34.80 -29.66
N ALA A 467 -4.36 34.62 -30.00
CA ALA A 467 -3.44 35.74 -30.23
C ALA A 467 -3.94 36.72 -31.32
N ASN A 468 -4.63 36.21 -32.34
CA ASN A 468 -5.18 37.01 -33.44
C ASN A 468 -6.66 37.42 -33.22
N GLY A 469 -7.13 37.41 -31.98
CA GLY A 469 -8.50 37.71 -31.59
C GLY A 469 -9.43 36.50 -31.62
N ASP A 470 -10.47 36.53 -30.77
CA ASP A 470 -11.34 35.39 -30.46
C ASP A 470 -12.55 35.23 -31.39
N TYR A 471 -12.76 36.17 -32.33
CA TYR A 471 -13.96 36.18 -33.17
C TYR A 471 -14.05 34.92 -34.05
N ASN A 472 -15.19 34.21 -33.98
CA ASN A 472 -15.44 32.90 -34.61
C ASN A 472 -14.51 31.76 -34.14
N LYS A 473 -13.75 31.93 -33.05
CA LYS A 473 -12.86 30.90 -32.52
C LYS A 473 -13.40 30.36 -31.20
N LYS A 474 -13.32 29.05 -31.03
CA LYS A 474 -13.90 28.34 -29.89
C LYS A 474 -12.87 27.43 -29.24
N THR A 475 -13.03 27.21 -27.94
CA THR A 475 -12.26 26.19 -27.20
C THR A 475 -13.20 25.10 -26.69
N GLY A 476 -12.82 23.85 -26.94
CA GLY A 476 -13.38 22.66 -26.30
C GLY A 476 -12.38 22.06 -25.30
N ILE A 477 -12.88 21.31 -24.33
CA ILE A 477 -12.08 20.60 -23.33
C ILE A 477 -12.66 19.21 -23.23
N ASP A 478 -11.85 18.19 -23.47
CA ASP A 478 -12.35 16.81 -23.43
C ASP A 478 -12.99 16.51 -22.07
N GLN A 479 -14.14 15.83 -22.09
CA GLN A 479 -14.93 15.42 -20.92
C GLN A 479 -15.57 16.55 -20.11
N VAL A 480 -15.18 17.82 -20.31
CA VAL A 480 -15.73 18.98 -19.60
C VAL A 480 -16.59 19.85 -20.55
N ILE A 481 -16.03 20.25 -21.69
CA ILE A 481 -16.66 21.12 -22.70
C ILE A 481 -16.63 20.40 -24.06
N ASN A 482 -17.51 19.42 -24.27
CA ASN A 482 -17.51 18.66 -25.53
C ASN A 482 -18.04 19.49 -26.71
N LYS A 483 -18.93 20.46 -26.43
CA LYS A 483 -19.38 21.47 -27.39
C LYS A 483 -18.52 22.74 -27.22
N PRO A 484 -17.61 23.05 -28.18
CA PRO A 484 -16.70 24.19 -28.05
C PRO A 484 -17.45 25.53 -27.90
N LEU A 485 -16.91 26.43 -27.08
CA LEU A 485 -17.50 27.73 -26.76
C LEU A 485 -16.54 28.88 -27.11
N GLU A 486 -17.10 30.03 -27.53
CA GLU A 486 -16.37 31.29 -27.71
C GLU A 486 -16.16 31.97 -26.35
N SER A 487 -15.02 32.65 -26.15
CA SER A 487 -14.71 33.39 -24.89
C SER A 487 -14.87 32.54 -23.63
N LEU A 488 -14.17 31.40 -23.59
CA LEU A 488 -14.33 30.38 -22.53
C LEU A 488 -13.54 30.75 -21.27
N SER A 489 -14.24 30.83 -20.14
CA SER A 489 -13.66 30.78 -18.78
C SER A 489 -14.23 29.56 -18.05
N VAL A 490 -13.37 28.72 -17.49
CA VAL A 490 -13.76 27.44 -16.88
C VAL A 490 -13.01 27.20 -15.57
N ASN A 491 -13.71 26.71 -14.56
CA ASN A 491 -13.09 26.29 -13.30
C ASN A 491 -12.61 24.85 -13.42
N LEU A 492 -11.33 24.63 -13.13
CA LEU A 492 -10.67 23.34 -13.32
C LEU A 492 -9.98 22.90 -12.03
N PRO A 493 -10.02 21.61 -11.69
CA PRO A 493 -9.46 21.11 -10.44
C PRO A 493 -7.93 21.07 -10.50
N LEU A 494 -7.27 21.49 -9.42
CA LEU A 494 -5.81 21.56 -9.35
C LEU A 494 -5.15 20.19 -9.54
N GLY A 495 -3.97 20.21 -10.15
CA GLY A 495 -3.15 19.04 -10.43
C GLY A 495 -3.66 18.15 -11.57
N SER A 496 -4.77 18.54 -12.23
CA SER A 496 -5.23 17.84 -13.44
C SER A 496 -4.44 18.30 -14.68
N THR A 497 -4.30 17.40 -15.65
CA THR A 497 -3.93 17.75 -17.03
C THR A 497 -5.17 17.59 -17.88
N ILE A 498 -5.53 18.63 -18.62
CA ILE A 498 -6.70 18.61 -19.51
C ILE A 498 -6.27 18.71 -20.96
N THR A 499 -6.99 18.03 -21.85
CA THR A 499 -6.81 18.16 -23.30
C THR A 499 -7.75 19.23 -23.83
N CYS A 500 -7.19 20.36 -24.24
CA CYS A 500 -7.89 21.47 -24.84
C CYS A 500 -7.83 21.39 -26.36
N LYS A 501 -8.89 21.84 -27.03
CA LYS A 501 -9.03 21.83 -28.49
C LYS A 501 -9.46 23.19 -28.99
N ALA A 502 -8.71 23.75 -29.93
CA ALA A 502 -8.99 25.02 -30.57
C ALA A 502 -9.75 24.83 -31.88
N TYR A 503 -10.76 25.66 -32.13
CA TYR A 503 -11.55 25.61 -33.35
C TYR A 503 -11.66 26.97 -34.00
N ASN A 504 -11.70 27.00 -35.34
CA ASN A 504 -12.17 28.13 -36.13
C ASN A 504 -13.50 27.75 -36.80
N GLY A 505 -14.61 28.37 -36.39
CA GLY A 505 -15.94 27.88 -36.69
C GLY A 505 -16.19 26.52 -36.04
N ASP A 506 -16.25 25.47 -36.85
CA ASP A 506 -16.38 24.07 -36.40
C ASP A 506 -15.17 23.20 -36.81
N GLU A 507 -14.15 23.80 -37.45
CA GLU A 507 -12.92 23.12 -37.85
C GLU A 507 -11.91 23.13 -36.70
N LEU A 508 -11.43 21.94 -36.32
CA LEU A 508 -10.35 21.79 -35.32
C LEU A 508 -9.04 22.27 -35.93
N ILE A 509 -8.38 23.22 -35.27
CA ILE A 509 -7.12 23.83 -35.74
C ILE A 509 -5.93 23.53 -34.82
N ASP A 510 -6.17 23.19 -33.55
CA ASP A 510 -5.11 22.84 -32.62
C ASP A 510 -5.61 21.96 -31.46
N THR A 511 -4.72 21.18 -30.87
CA THR A 511 -4.95 20.40 -29.66
C THR A 511 -3.73 20.52 -28.76
N THR A 512 -3.93 20.81 -27.47
CA THR A 512 -2.85 20.87 -26.50
C THR A 512 -3.30 20.35 -25.15
N ASP A 513 -2.37 19.75 -24.44
CA ASP A 513 -2.57 19.42 -23.03
C ASP A 513 -2.14 20.62 -22.16
N VAL A 514 -2.95 20.95 -21.16
CA VAL A 514 -2.72 22.05 -20.23
C VAL A 514 -2.73 21.51 -18.80
N PHE A 515 -1.63 21.70 -18.09
CA PHE A 515 -1.54 21.37 -16.67
C PHE A 515 -2.16 22.49 -15.83
N ILE A 516 -3.05 22.09 -14.92
CA ILE A 516 -3.82 23.00 -14.07
C ILE A 516 -3.12 23.18 -12.74
N ALA A 517 -2.41 24.29 -12.60
CA ALA A 517 -1.67 24.66 -11.40
C ALA A 517 -2.13 26.01 -10.86
N ASN A 518 -1.79 26.29 -9.61
CA ASN A 518 -1.94 27.63 -9.04
C ASN A 518 -0.96 28.59 -9.72
N ASN A 519 -1.46 29.72 -10.24
CA ASN A 519 -0.70 30.87 -10.75
C ASN A 519 0.64 30.51 -11.40
N SER A 520 0.62 30.08 -12.66
CA SER A 520 1.85 29.73 -13.40
C SER A 520 2.69 30.95 -13.78
N GLY A 521 2.21 32.18 -13.60
CA GLY A 521 2.99 33.40 -13.91
C GLY A 521 3.42 33.54 -15.38
N GLU A 522 2.90 32.72 -16.31
CA GLU A 522 3.30 32.73 -17.72
C GLU A 522 2.36 33.55 -18.64
N GLY A 523 1.44 34.35 -18.06
CA GLY A 523 0.58 35.26 -18.81
C GLY A 523 1.22 36.65 -18.99
N VAL A 524 1.10 37.24 -20.19
CA VAL A 524 1.67 38.55 -20.60
C VAL A 524 1.05 39.77 -19.86
N TYR A 525 0.32 39.55 -18.76
CA TYR A 525 -0.22 40.61 -17.92
C TYR A 525 0.24 40.37 -16.47
N GLU A 526 1.38 40.96 -16.11
CA GLU A 526 1.78 41.20 -14.73
C GLU A 526 0.83 42.24 -14.10
N ASP A 527 -0.42 41.87 -13.88
CA ASP A 527 -1.30 42.62 -12.98
C ASP A 527 -1.27 41.92 -11.62
N GLU A 528 -0.58 42.55 -10.66
CA GLU A 528 -0.44 42.16 -9.24
C GLU A 528 -1.79 42.01 -8.49
N PHE A 529 -2.92 42.07 -9.19
CA PHE A 529 -4.29 42.00 -8.66
C PHE A 529 -5.15 40.88 -9.26
N LEU A 530 -4.64 40.08 -10.21
CA LEU A 530 -5.35 38.93 -10.80
C LEU A 530 -4.80 37.58 -10.29
N THR A 531 -4.77 37.39 -8.98
CA THR A 531 -4.35 36.10 -8.36
C THR A 531 -5.42 35.01 -8.44
N SER A 532 -6.39 35.14 -9.35
CA SER A 532 -7.62 34.33 -9.34
C SER A 532 -7.97 33.62 -10.64
N VAL A 533 -7.22 33.85 -11.71
CA VAL A 533 -7.48 33.29 -13.04
C VAL A 533 -6.16 33.12 -13.79
N ASN A 534 -5.98 31.98 -14.47
CA ASN A 534 -4.91 31.77 -15.45
C ASN A 534 -5.41 32.03 -16.87
N ASP A 535 -4.57 32.62 -17.71
CA ASP A 535 -4.84 32.79 -19.14
C ASP A 535 -4.06 31.76 -19.96
N PHE A 536 -4.74 31.12 -20.91
CA PHE A 536 -4.13 30.28 -21.94
C PHE A 536 -4.36 30.93 -23.30
N THR A 537 -3.29 31.18 -24.06
CA THR A 537 -3.37 31.80 -25.39
C THR A 537 -2.99 30.82 -26.48
N TRP A 538 -3.91 30.54 -27.39
CA TRP A 538 -3.66 29.82 -28.62
C TRP A 538 -2.88 30.70 -29.60
N ASN A 539 -1.83 30.14 -30.21
CA ASN A 539 -1.02 30.81 -31.22
C ASN A 539 -1.67 30.74 -32.63
N HIS A 540 -2.96 31.08 -32.75
CA HIS A 540 -3.75 31.02 -33.99
C HIS A 540 -4.64 32.25 -34.24
#